data_AF-A0A1I7XEL6-F1
#
_entry.id   AF-A0A1I7XEL6-F1
#
_cell.length_a   1.000
_cell.length_b   1.000
_cell.length_c   1.000
_cell.angle_alpha   90.00
_cell.angle_beta   90.00
_cell.angle_gamma   90.00
#
_symmetry.space_group_name_H-M   'P 1'
#
loop_
_entity.id
_entity.type
_entity.pdbx_description
1 polymer ?
#
loop_
_entity_poly.entity_id
_entity_poly.type
_entity_poly.pdbx_seq_one_letter_code
_entity_poly.pdbx_strand_id
1 'polypeptide(L)'
;MSGLTAVFEKSLELSKGRPHYTFFDGPPFVLNGYRTDVVTRWAQQNGFHVERRFGWDTHGLPVEFEVDKTLGIKGPADILKMGIDKYNSECRSIVMRYANVRSFN
;
A
#
# COMPACT_ATOMS: atom_id res chain seq x y z
N MET A 1 -7.83 14.23 -13.25
CA MET A 1 -6.85 13.23 -12.78
C MET A 1 -7.11 11.81 -13.31
N SER A 2 -8.14 11.60 -14.16
CA SER A 2 -8.51 10.31 -14.75
C SER A 2 -7.62 9.81 -15.91
N GLY A 3 -6.60 10.58 -16.33
CA GLY A 3 -5.80 10.27 -17.51
C GLY A 3 -4.66 9.27 -17.29
N LEU A 4 -4.16 9.13 -16.06
CA LEU A 4 -3.00 8.29 -15.75
C LEU A 4 -3.36 6.79 -15.67
N THR A 5 -4.55 6.47 -15.15
CA THR A 5 -5.08 5.11 -15.03
C THR A 5 -5.34 4.49 -16.41
N ALA A 6 -5.90 5.26 -17.35
CA ALA A 6 -6.21 4.81 -18.70
C ALA A 6 -4.95 4.38 -19.51
N VAL A 7 -3.82 5.06 -19.31
CA VAL A 7 -2.56 4.71 -20.01
C VAL A 7 -1.95 3.41 -19.46
N PHE A 8 -2.03 3.18 -18.15
CA PHE A 8 -1.58 1.94 -17.54
C PHE A 8 -2.42 0.75 -18.01
N GLU A 9 -3.75 0.88 -17.97
CA GLU A 9 -4.68 -0.13 -18.48
C GLU A 9 -4.39 -0.45 -19.95
N LYS A 10 -4.18 0.58 -20.78
CA LYS A 10 -3.81 0.37 -22.18
C LYS A 10 -2.50 -0.39 -22.33
N SER A 11 -1.51 -0.12 -21.48
CA SER A 11 -0.25 -0.86 -21.50
C SER A 11 -0.45 -2.35 -21.20
N LEU A 12 -1.34 -2.69 -20.27
CA LEU A 12 -1.67 -4.09 -19.95
C LEU A 12 -2.40 -4.78 -21.10
N GLU A 13 -3.30 -4.08 -21.79
CA GLU A 13 -3.95 -4.60 -23.00
C GLU A 13 -2.94 -4.93 -24.10
N LEU A 14 -1.99 -4.02 -24.36
CA LEU A 14 -0.97 -4.17 -25.40
C LEU A 14 0.04 -5.28 -25.12
N SER A 15 0.19 -5.69 -23.85
CA SER A 15 1.06 -6.80 -23.46
C SER A 15 0.35 -8.13 -23.24
N LYS A 16 -0.95 -8.24 -23.52
CA LYS A 16 -1.69 -9.51 -23.42
C LYS A 16 -1.00 -10.59 -24.27
N GLY A 17 -0.70 -11.74 -23.66
CA GLY A 17 -0.03 -12.88 -24.30
C GLY A 17 1.50 -12.85 -24.27
N ARG A 18 2.12 -11.80 -23.73
CA ARG A 18 3.56 -11.75 -23.47
C ARG A 18 3.94 -12.58 -22.23
N PRO A 19 5.19 -13.03 -22.09
CA PRO A 19 5.65 -13.70 -20.87
C PRO A 19 5.45 -12.80 -19.64
N HIS A 20 4.98 -13.39 -18.54
CA HIS A 20 4.74 -12.66 -17.31
C HIS A 20 6.06 -12.29 -16.61
N TYR A 21 6.13 -11.05 -16.13
CA TYR A 21 7.15 -10.61 -15.19
C TYR A 21 6.47 -10.29 -13.86
N THR A 22 6.64 -11.18 -12.88
CA THR A 22 6.04 -11.04 -11.55
C THR A 22 6.97 -10.24 -10.66
N PHE A 23 6.52 -9.06 -10.26
CA PHE A 23 7.23 -8.18 -9.34
C PHE A 23 6.47 -8.09 -8.01
N PHE A 24 7.16 -8.32 -6.90
CA PHE A 24 6.61 -8.13 -5.56
C PHE A 24 7.06 -6.78 -5.04
N ASP A 25 6.15 -5.80 -5.04
CA ASP A 25 6.39 -4.56 -4.32
C ASP A 25 6.20 -4.84 -2.83
N GLY A 26 7.27 -4.66 -2.06
CA GLY A 26 7.18 -4.79 -0.61
C GLY A 26 6.16 -3.79 -0.07
N PRO A 27 5.26 -4.17 0.85
CA PRO A 27 4.27 -3.24 1.35
C PRO A 27 4.97 -2.04 2.00
N PRO A 28 4.35 -0.85 1.97
CA PRO A 28 5.03 0.44 2.03
C PRO A 28 5.62 0.74 3.41
N PHE A 29 6.83 0.20 3.63
CA PHE A 29 7.77 0.63 4.65
C PHE A 29 9.22 0.70 4.14
N VAL A 30 9.58 0.06 3.01
CA VAL A 30 11.00 -0.18 2.66
C VAL A 30 11.43 0.19 1.23
N LEU A 31 10.55 0.54 0.27
CA LEU A 31 11.01 0.83 -1.10
C LEU A 31 10.42 2.14 -1.68
N ASN A 32 11.33 3.02 -2.11
CA ASN A 32 10.99 4.21 -2.90
C ASN A 32 10.29 3.79 -4.20
N GLY A 33 9.01 4.14 -4.34
CA GLY A 33 8.16 3.75 -5.47
C GLY A 33 8.69 4.11 -6.86
N TYR A 34 9.65 5.05 -6.99
CA TYR A 34 10.28 5.33 -8.28
C TYR A 34 11.15 4.17 -8.79
N ARG A 35 11.80 3.40 -7.89
CA ARG A 35 12.67 2.28 -8.29
C ARG A 35 11.83 1.15 -8.87
N THR A 36 10.71 0.85 -8.22
CA THR A 36 9.79 -0.20 -8.63
C THR A 36 9.05 0.18 -9.91
N ASP A 37 8.70 1.45 -10.09
CA ASP A 37 8.15 1.96 -11.36
C ASP A 37 9.16 1.87 -12.53
N VAL A 38 10.42 2.27 -12.35
CA VAL A 38 11.44 2.19 -13.41
C VAL A 38 11.66 0.75 -13.87
N VAL A 39 11.81 -0.20 -12.95
CA VAL A 39 12.04 -1.61 -13.28
C VAL A 39 10.83 -2.21 -14.00
N THR A 40 9.62 -1.93 -13.52
CA THR A 40 8.40 -2.48 -14.14
C THR A 40 8.08 -1.85 -15.50
N ARG A 41 8.46 -0.59 -15.73
CA ARG A 41 8.39 0.04 -17.07
C ARG A 41 9.41 -0.54 -18.04
N TRP A 42 10.65 -0.71 -17.59
CA TRP A 42 11.70 -1.35 -18.40
C TRP A 42 11.26 -2.76 -18.82
N ALA A 43 10.77 -3.59 -17.89
CA ALA A 43 10.30 -4.94 -18.21
C ALA A 43 9.15 -4.93 -19.24
N GLN A 44 8.18 -4.04 -19.09
CA GLN A 44 7.08 -3.88 -20.04
C GLN A 44 7.58 -3.51 -21.46
N GLN A 45 8.57 -2.63 -21.55
CA GLN A 45 9.20 -2.23 -22.83
C GLN A 45 10.04 -3.36 -23.44
N ASN A 46 10.59 -4.27 -22.63
CA ASN A 46 11.36 -5.44 -23.08
C ASN A 46 10.48 -6.66 -23.43
N GLY A 47 9.18 -6.46 -23.65
CA GLY A 47 8.31 -7.50 -24.16
C GLY A 47 7.71 -8.42 -23.11
N PHE A 48 7.63 -7.99 -21.84
CA PHE A 48 6.92 -8.72 -20.79
C PHE A 48 5.51 -8.17 -20.54
N HIS A 49 4.67 -9.00 -19.93
CA HIS A 49 3.42 -8.59 -19.30
C HIS A 49 3.65 -8.36 -17.81
N VAL A 50 3.52 -7.11 -17.36
CA VAL A 50 3.84 -6.71 -15.98
C VAL A 50 2.58 -6.25 -15.24
N GLU A 51 1.99 -7.14 -14.45
CA GLU A 51 0.96 -6.76 -13.49
C GLU A 51 1.59 -6.02 -12.31
N ARG A 52 0.99 -4.90 -11.90
CA ARG A 52 1.47 -4.08 -10.78
C ARG A 52 0.36 -4.00 -9.75
N ARG A 53 0.55 -4.67 -8.61
CA ARG A 53 -0.42 -4.70 -7.51
C ARG A 53 0.19 -3.98 -6.33
N PHE A 54 -0.53 -2.98 -5.84
CA PHE A 54 -0.11 -2.25 -4.65
C PHE A 54 -0.63 -2.96 -3.40
N GLY A 55 0.26 -3.24 -2.45
CA GLY A 55 -0.08 -3.83 -1.15
C GLY A 55 0.04 -2.80 -0.04
N TRP A 56 -0.76 -2.95 1.01
CA TRP A 56 -0.67 -2.16 2.23
C TRP A 56 -0.30 -3.08 3.39
N ASP A 57 0.72 -2.72 4.18
CA ASP A 57 0.93 -3.32 5.49
C ASP A 57 0.16 -2.49 6.51
N THR A 58 -0.81 -3.13 7.16
CA THR A 58 -1.86 -2.46 7.93
C THR A 58 -1.81 -2.78 9.42
N HIS A 59 -0.85 -3.61 9.85
CA HIS A 59 -0.79 -4.08 11.23
C HIS A 59 0.58 -3.81 11.86
N GLY A 60 0.66 -4.10 13.16
CA GLY A 60 1.90 -4.09 13.92
C GLY A 60 2.22 -2.75 14.60
N LEU A 61 3.37 -2.76 15.27
CA LEU A 61 3.82 -1.70 16.17
C LEU A 61 3.85 -0.29 15.57
N PRO A 62 4.19 -0.06 14.28
CA PRO A 62 4.18 1.30 13.73
C PRO A 62 2.80 1.97 13.79
N VAL A 63 1.73 1.20 13.50
CA VAL A 63 0.35 1.69 13.54
C VAL A 63 -0.10 1.88 14.98
N GLU A 64 0.14 0.87 15.83
CA GLU A 64 -0.21 0.91 17.25
C GLU A 64 0.47 2.09 17.96
N PHE A 65 1.75 2.34 17.68
CA PHE A 65 2.49 3.46 18.26
C PHE A 65 1.90 4.84 17.87
N GLU A 66 1.42 5.00 16.64
CA GLU A 66 0.78 6.24 16.22
C GLU A 66 -0.57 6.45 16.91
N VAL A 67 -1.35 5.37 17.08
CA VAL A 67 -2.61 5.39 17.85
C VAL A 67 -2.34 5.71 19.32
N ASP A 68 -1.36 5.05 19.93
CA ASP A 68 -0.98 5.26 21.33
C ASP A 68 -0.58 6.72 21.58
N LYS A 69 0.21 7.30 20.67
CA LYS A 69 0.59 8.72 20.73
C LYS A 69 -0.61 9.65 20.60
N THR A 70 -1.56 9.32 19.74
CA THR A 70 -2.76 10.14 19.48
C THR A 70 -3.73 10.09 20.66
N LEU A 71 -3.89 8.91 21.28
CA LEU A 71 -4.81 8.68 22.39
C LEU A 71 -4.17 8.86 23.78
N GLY A 72 -2.85 9.06 23.84
CA GLY A 72 -2.10 9.21 25.09
C GLY A 72 -2.00 7.92 25.91
N ILE A 73 -2.06 6.75 25.26
CA ILE A 73 -1.97 5.43 25.90
C ILE A 73 -0.54 5.22 26.39
N LYS A 74 -0.41 4.81 27.65
CA LYS A 74 0.91 4.56 28.28
C LYS A 74 1.20 3.07 28.45
N GLY A 75 0.18 2.24 28.32
CA GLY A 75 0.36 0.79 28.35
C GLY A 75 -0.93 0.00 28.19
N PRO A 76 -0.83 -1.34 28.30
CA PRO A 76 -1.92 -2.26 27.98
C PRO A 76 -3.17 -2.08 28.85
N ALA A 77 -3.03 -1.59 30.07
CA ALA A 77 -4.15 -1.34 30.98
C ALA A 77 -5.10 -0.25 30.45
N ASP A 78 -4.57 0.77 29.79
CA ASP A 78 -5.38 1.84 29.20
C ASP A 78 -6.18 1.31 28.00
N ILE A 79 -5.56 0.43 27.20
CA ILE A 79 -6.21 -0.26 26.08
C ILE A 79 -7.38 -1.12 26.57
N LEU A 80 -7.14 -1.91 27.63
CA LEU A 80 -8.19 -2.75 28.23
C LEU A 80 -9.33 -1.92 28.82
N LYS A 81 -9.04 -0.74 29.40
CA LYS A 81 -10.04 0.18 29.91
C LYS A 81 -10.86 0.85 28.79
N MET A 82 -10.22 1.17 27.66
CA MET A 82 -10.87 1.72 26.48
C MET A 82 -11.77 0.70 25.78
N GLY A 83 -11.32 -0.55 25.73
CA GLY A 83 -11.90 -1.63 24.94
C GLY A 83 -11.06 -1.92 23.71
N ILE A 84 -10.74 -3.20 23.50
CA ILE A 84 -9.90 -3.68 22.39
C ILE A 84 -10.57 -3.39 21.03
N ASP A 85 -11.90 -3.50 20.98
CA ASP A 85 -12.72 -3.19 19.82
C ASP A 85 -12.55 -1.74 19.36
N LYS A 86 -12.61 -0.79 20.29
CA LYS A 86 -12.43 0.64 20.00
C LYS A 86 -11.00 0.94 19.59
N TYR A 87 -10.02 0.37 20.28
CA TYR A 87 -8.60 0.53 19.92
C TYR A 87 -8.32 0.06 18.48
N ASN A 88 -8.80 -1.14 18.12
CA ASN A 88 -8.64 -1.68 16.77
C ASN A 88 -9.36 -0.83 15.70
N SER A 89 -10.50 -0.23 16.04
CA SER A 89 -11.21 0.70 15.15
C SER A 89 -10.37 1.96 14.86
N GLU A 90 -9.70 2.50 15.88
CA GLU A 90 -8.79 3.64 15.71
C GLU A 90 -7.56 3.26 14.88
N CYS A 91 -6.93 2.11 15.13
CA CYS A 91 -5.85 1.57 14.28
C CYS A 91 -6.28 1.49 12.81
N ARG A 92 -7.47 0.93 12.55
CA ARG A 92 -8.02 0.85 11.18
C ARG A 92 -8.26 2.23 10.58
N SER A 93 -8.76 3.18 11.34
CA SER A 93 -9.02 4.56 10.88
C SER A 93 -7.73 5.23 10.41
N ILE A 94 -6.63 5.11 11.18
CA ILE A 94 -5.32 5.66 10.82
C ILE A 94 -4.78 5.01 9.55
N VAL A 95 -4.85 3.68 9.44
CA VAL A 95 -4.42 2.96 8.23
C VAL A 95 -5.19 3.45 7.01
N MET A 96 -6.52 3.53 7.10
CA MET A 96 -7.35 3.96 5.98
C MET A 96 -7.07 5.42 5.57
N ARG A 97 -6.79 6.30 6.54
CA ARG A 97 -6.38 7.68 6.29
C ARG A 97 -5.13 7.74 5.42
N TYR A 98 -4.10 6.95 5.73
CA TYR A 98 -2.86 6.95 4.93
C TYR A 98 -2.98 6.19 3.62
N ALA A 99 -3.72 5.08 3.61
CA ALA A 99 -3.94 4.29 2.42
C ALA A 99 -4.70 5.09 1.35
N ASN A 100 -5.73 5.86 1.72
CA ASN A 100 -6.48 6.67 0.75
C ASN A 100 -5.65 7.79 0.12
N VAL A 101 -4.74 8.40 0.87
CA VAL A 101 -3.88 9.49 0.36
C VAL A 101 -2.82 8.98 -0.62
N ARG A 102 -2.42 7.71 -0.49
CA ARG A 102 -1.35 7.10 -1.29
C ARG A 102 -1.83 6.06 -2.30
N SER A 103 -3.12 5.73 -2.30
CA SER A 103 -3.73 4.94 -3.36
C SER A 103 -3.89 5.86 -4.57
N PHE A 104 -3.19 5.56 -5.66
CA PHE A 104 -3.35 6.26 -6.92
C PHE A 104 -4.78 6.01 -7.43
N ASN A 105 -5.68 6.97 -7.21
CA ASN A 105 -6.98 7.07 -7.89
C ASN A 105 -6.83 7.89 -9.17
#